data_AF-A0ABD2GB43-F1
#
_entry.id   AF-A0ABD2GB43-F1
#
_cell.length_a   1.000
_cell.length_b   1.000
_cell.length_c   1.000
_cell.angle_alpha   90.00
_cell.angle_beta   90.00
_cell.angle_gamma   90.00
#
_symmetry.space_group_name_H-M   'P 1'
#
loop_
_entity.id
_entity.type
_entity.pdbx_description
1 polymer ?
#
loop_
_entity_poly.entity_id
_entity_poly.type
_entity_poly.pdbx_seq_one_letter_code
_entity_poly.pdbx_strand_id
1 'polypeptide(L)'
;MKCVCVCLLLASVSLLSSSGLVPGASLWDVVWGFSELQADEILRSSSFFQELRAGNLTQRCYTHFLQQEALYLTGVSSTLEALIGRLQEADDTRSLLQETLKHYSSRNQSLPGSPPPQWLRLSFPSLVLDDPVYFLLALSARVQLRVLMAGEMMGVGVKESRVLQQWREDTQEEVTWILRLRKLMEERQGHMDAFKAINIFREQMMNQKSFYKALACDEEEKKR
;
A
#
# COMPACT_ATOMS: atom_id res chain seq x y z
N MET A 1 2.59 48.51 -3.07
CA MET A 1 1.83 47.25 -3.18
C MET A 1 1.24 46.94 -1.83
N LYS A 2 -0.09 46.91 -1.72
CA LYS A 2 -0.79 46.74 -0.44
C LYS A 2 -0.96 45.25 -0.15
N CYS A 3 -0.45 44.81 1.00
CA CYS A 3 -0.89 43.60 1.68
C CYS A 3 -2.41 43.66 1.89
N VAL A 4 -3.10 42.59 1.54
CA VAL A 4 -4.45 42.35 2.05
C VAL A 4 -4.44 40.96 2.68
N CYS A 5 -4.33 40.99 4.01
CA CYS A 5 -4.65 39.89 4.89
C CYS A 5 -6.18 39.92 5.05
N VAL A 6 -6.88 38.86 4.64
CA VAL A 6 -8.30 38.66 5.00
C VAL A 6 -8.39 37.38 5.81
N CYS A 7 -8.34 37.55 7.12
CA CYS A 7 -9.11 36.72 8.04
C CYS A 7 -10.24 37.59 8.60
N LEU A 8 -11.32 36.94 9.06
CA LEU A 8 -12.46 37.43 9.87
C LEU A 8 -13.72 37.79 9.03
N LEU A 9 -14.93 37.24 9.25
CA LEU A 9 -15.52 36.51 10.40
C LEU A 9 -16.71 35.61 10.00
N LEU A 10 -16.78 34.47 10.71
CA LEU A 10 -17.92 33.85 11.39
C LEU A 10 -19.25 33.55 10.66
N ALA A 11 -19.59 32.26 10.76
CA ALA A 11 -20.90 31.68 11.10
C ALA A 11 -21.42 30.68 10.06
N SER A 12 -20.73 29.56 9.96
CA SER A 12 -21.42 28.29 9.72
C SER A 12 -20.78 27.29 10.66
N VAL A 13 -21.56 26.73 11.58
CA VAL A 13 -21.23 25.46 12.22
C VAL A 13 -21.01 24.48 11.07
N SER A 14 -19.77 24.32 10.65
CA SER A 14 -19.40 23.34 9.65
C SER A 14 -19.70 22.00 10.29
N LEU A 15 -20.70 21.32 9.73
CA LEU A 15 -20.97 19.90 9.89
C LEU A 15 -19.66 19.16 9.59
N LEU A 16 -18.74 19.11 10.54
CA LEU A 16 -17.73 18.07 10.59
C LEU A 16 -18.54 16.81 10.76
N SER A 17 -18.57 15.99 9.70
CA SER A 17 -19.09 14.63 9.81
C SER A 17 -18.42 13.94 10.99
N SER A 18 -19.05 12.88 11.52
CA SER A 18 -18.40 11.99 12.51
C SER A 18 -17.02 11.51 12.05
N SER A 19 -16.76 11.53 10.73
CA SER A 19 -15.48 11.18 10.13
C SER A 19 -14.42 12.29 10.12
N GLY A 20 -14.76 13.54 10.42
CA GLY A 20 -13.83 14.68 10.33
C GLY A 20 -13.47 15.09 8.89
N LEU A 21 -14.22 14.60 7.89
CA LEU A 21 -14.04 14.96 6.49
C LEU A 21 -14.86 16.19 6.12
N VAL A 22 -14.33 17.02 5.22
CA VAL A 22 -15.09 18.10 4.59
C VAL A 22 -16.15 17.48 3.66
N PRO A 23 -17.38 18.01 3.61
CA PRO A 23 -18.41 17.49 2.70
C PRO A 23 -17.93 17.40 1.25
N GLY A 24 -18.15 16.25 0.61
CA GLY A 24 -17.72 15.97 -0.77
C GLY A 24 -16.26 15.52 -0.90
N ALA A 25 -15.47 15.53 0.17
CA ALA A 25 -14.13 14.94 0.16
C ALA A 25 -14.21 13.41 0.22
N SER A 26 -13.39 12.75 -0.58
CA SER A 26 -13.20 11.31 -0.60
C SER A 26 -12.08 10.93 0.37
N LEU A 27 -12.38 10.10 1.37
CA LEU A 27 -11.35 9.62 2.30
C LEU A 27 -10.20 8.92 1.54
N TRP A 28 -10.53 8.20 0.47
CA TRP A 28 -9.58 7.52 -0.41
C TRP A 28 -8.55 8.49 -1.02
N ASP A 29 -9.03 9.61 -1.57
CA ASP A 29 -8.17 10.59 -2.21
C ASP A 29 -7.38 11.39 -1.16
N VAL A 30 -7.98 11.64 0.01
CA VAL A 30 -7.33 12.33 1.14
C VAL A 30 -6.15 11.52 1.68
N VAL A 31 -6.33 10.24 2.01
CA VAL A 31 -5.23 9.42 2.58
C VAL A 31 -4.05 9.30 1.62
N TRP A 32 -4.32 9.23 0.31
CA TRP A 32 -3.29 9.24 -0.73
C TRP A 32 -2.57 10.58 -0.79
N GLY A 33 -3.31 11.70 -0.86
CA GLY A 33 -2.76 13.05 -0.92
C GLY A 33 -1.80 13.37 0.23
N PHE A 34 -2.08 12.87 1.44
CA PHE A 34 -1.18 13.01 2.60
C PHE A 34 0.09 12.14 2.56
N SER A 35 0.20 11.26 1.57
CA SER A 35 1.31 10.29 1.44
C SER A 35 2.02 10.34 0.08
N GLU A 36 1.67 11.29 -0.80
CA GLU A 36 2.30 11.44 -2.12
C GLU A 36 3.81 11.66 -2.04
N LEU A 37 4.27 12.46 -1.07
CA LEU A 37 5.70 12.71 -0.88
C LEU A 37 6.48 11.43 -0.58
N GLN A 38 5.90 10.49 0.17
CA GLN A 38 6.49 9.18 0.44
C GLN A 38 6.53 8.34 -0.84
N ALA A 39 5.46 8.36 -1.64
CA ALA A 39 5.42 7.65 -2.92
C ALA A 39 6.51 8.17 -3.87
N ASP A 40 6.62 9.49 -4.04
CA ASP A 40 7.64 10.16 -4.86
C ASP A 40 9.06 9.84 -4.41
N GLU A 41 9.29 9.77 -3.10
CA GLU A 41 10.59 9.39 -2.56
C GLU A 41 10.92 7.92 -2.86
N ILE A 42 9.94 7.01 -2.78
CA ILE A 42 10.12 5.60 -3.15
C ILE A 42 10.50 5.50 -4.62
N LEU A 43 9.76 6.13 -5.52
CA LEU A 43 10.04 6.11 -6.95
C LEU A 43 11.44 6.64 -7.27
N ARG A 44 11.86 7.71 -6.61
CA ARG A 44 13.19 8.32 -6.84
C ARG A 44 14.33 7.50 -6.26
N SER A 45 14.14 6.88 -5.10
CA SER A 45 15.24 6.27 -4.34
C SER A 45 15.36 4.75 -4.52
N SER A 46 14.33 4.07 -5.00
CA SER A 46 14.33 2.61 -5.11
C SER A 46 15.16 2.14 -6.30
N SER A 47 16.29 1.47 -6.03
CA SER A 47 17.07 0.80 -7.08
C SER A 47 16.24 -0.25 -7.81
N PHE A 48 15.37 -0.97 -7.11
CA PHE A 48 14.45 -1.92 -7.74
C PHE A 48 13.57 -1.27 -8.80
N PHE A 49 12.90 -0.16 -8.46
CA PHE A 49 12.03 0.52 -9.41
C PHE A 49 12.82 1.13 -10.57
N GLN A 50 14.00 1.71 -10.30
CA GLN A 50 14.86 2.27 -11.35
C GLN A 50 15.28 1.19 -12.36
N GLU A 51 15.75 0.03 -11.89
CA GLU A 51 16.15 -1.10 -12.73
C GLU A 51 14.96 -1.72 -13.48
N LEU A 52 13.80 -1.84 -12.81
CA LEU A 52 12.57 -2.32 -13.43
C LEU A 52 12.14 -1.40 -14.58
N ARG A 53 12.14 -0.08 -14.35
CA ARG A 53 11.79 0.94 -15.36
C ARG A 53 12.81 0.98 -16.50
N ALA A 54 14.09 0.72 -16.24
CA ALA A 54 15.12 0.65 -17.26
C ALA A 54 15.07 -0.66 -18.08
N GLY A 55 14.30 -1.66 -17.65
CA GLY A 55 14.29 -2.99 -18.25
C GLY A 55 15.55 -3.82 -17.94
N ASN A 56 16.32 -3.41 -16.93
CA ASN A 56 17.61 -4.00 -16.54
C ASN A 56 17.52 -4.83 -15.25
N LEU A 57 16.32 -4.99 -14.69
CA LEU A 57 16.13 -5.75 -13.46
C LEU A 57 16.65 -7.18 -13.58
N THR A 58 17.70 -7.49 -12.81
CA THR A 58 18.34 -8.80 -12.83
C THR A 58 17.46 -9.86 -12.17
N GLN A 59 17.61 -11.11 -12.59
CA GLN A 59 16.93 -12.24 -11.95
C GLN A 59 17.27 -12.32 -10.44
N ARG A 60 18.50 -11.99 -10.05
CA ARG A 60 18.92 -11.95 -8.65
C ARG A 60 18.13 -10.91 -7.86
N CYS A 61 18.00 -9.68 -8.37
CA CYS A 61 17.23 -8.66 -7.66
C CYS A 61 15.75 -9.03 -7.60
N TYR A 62 15.20 -9.60 -8.67
CA TYR A 62 13.82 -10.06 -8.68
C TYR A 62 13.57 -11.21 -7.68
N THR A 63 14.49 -12.18 -7.57
CA THR A 63 14.41 -13.23 -6.56
C THR A 63 14.47 -12.65 -5.14
N HIS A 64 15.31 -11.64 -4.89
CA HIS A 64 15.34 -10.97 -3.59
C HIS A 64 14.02 -10.25 -3.29
N PHE A 65 13.43 -9.58 -4.30
CA PHE A 65 12.09 -9.01 -4.19
C PHE A 65 11.03 -10.06 -3.81
N LEU A 66 11.01 -11.21 -4.50
CA LEU A 66 10.06 -12.29 -4.21
C LEU A 66 10.22 -12.85 -2.78
N GLN A 67 11.45 -12.94 -2.26
CA GLN A 67 11.70 -13.36 -0.89
C GLN A 67 11.15 -12.35 0.14
N GLN A 68 11.37 -11.05 -0.08
CA GLN A 68 10.82 -10.01 0.79
C GLN A 68 9.28 -9.95 0.70
N GLU A 69 8.72 -10.13 -0.50
CA GLU A 69 7.27 -10.25 -0.71
C GLU A 69 6.67 -11.43 0.05
N ALA A 70 7.28 -12.62 -0.03
CA ALA A 70 6.77 -13.79 0.67
C ALA A 70 6.74 -13.58 2.20
N LEU A 71 7.77 -12.93 2.75
CA LEU A 71 7.80 -12.56 4.17
C LEU A 71 6.67 -11.58 4.51
N TYR A 72 6.49 -10.54 3.70
CA TYR A 72 5.42 -9.57 3.88
C TYR A 72 4.04 -10.23 3.85
N LEU A 73 3.77 -11.03 2.81
CA LEU A 73 2.47 -11.66 2.60
C LEU A 73 2.14 -12.68 3.68
N THR A 74 3.14 -13.39 4.22
CA THR A 74 2.94 -14.27 5.37
C THR A 74 2.45 -13.48 6.58
N GLY A 75 3.07 -12.34 6.90
CA GLY A 75 2.64 -11.48 8.01
C GLY A 75 1.23 -10.91 7.82
N VAL A 76 0.88 -10.53 6.59
CA VAL A 76 -0.48 -10.09 6.25
C VAL A 76 -1.48 -11.24 6.37
N SER A 77 -1.18 -12.42 5.84
CA SER A 77 -2.06 -13.59 5.91
C SER A 77 -2.37 -13.97 7.36
N SER A 78 -1.36 -14.05 8.23
CA SER A 78 -1.60 -14.33 9.66
C SER A 78 -2.45 -13.26 10.34
N THR A 79 -2.30 -11.99 9.93
CA THR A 79 -3.12 -10.89 10.44
C THR A 79 -4.57 -10.99 9.96
N LEU A 80 -4.77 -11.32 8.67
CA LEU A 80 -6.09 -11.54 8.08
C LEU A 80 -6.83 -12.71 8.76
N GLU A 81 -6.15 -13.83 8.99
CA GLU A 81 -6.71 -14.98 9.71
C GLU A 81 -7.18 -14.58 11.12
N ALA A 82 -6.35 -13.84 11.85
CA ALA A 82 -6.70 -13.36 13.19
C ALA A 82 -7.89 -12.39 13.18
N LEU A 83 -8.01 -11.53 12.17
CA LEU A 83 -9.13 -10.59 12.01
C LEU A 83 -10.43 -11.32 11.63
N ILE A 84 -10.38 -12.20 10.62
CA ILE A 84 -11.54 -12.98 10.14
C ILE A 84 -12.08 -13.88 11.25
N GLY A 85 -11.21 -14.47 12.06
CA GLY A 85 -11.60 -15.33 13.19
C GLY A 85 -12.38 -14.60 14.30
N ARG A 86 -12.27 -13.27 14.39
CA ARG A 86 -12.98 -12.45 15.40
C ARG A 86 -14.29 -11.89 14.91
N LEU A 87 -14.41 -11.68 13.60
CA LEU A 87 -15.64 -11.20 12.99
C LEU A 87 -16.75 -12.23 13.24
N GLN A 88 -17.90 -11.78 13.73
CA GLN A 88 -19.09 -12.61 13.92
C GLN A 88 -20.03 -12.53 12.70
N GLU A 89 -20.13 -11.35 12.09
CA GLU A 89 -21.03 -11.08 10.98
C GLU A 89 -20.37 -11.37 9.63
N ALA A 90 -21.17 -11.91 8.70
CA ALA A 90 -20.80 -12.05 7.30
C ALA A 90 -21.26 -10.80 6.55
N ASP A 91 -20.40 -9.79 6.54
CA ASP A 91 -20.59 -8.54 5.81
C ASP A 91 -19.59 -8.42 4.64
N ASP A 92 -19.72 -7.36 3.85
CA ASP A 92 -18.83 -7.08 2.73
C ASP A 92 -17.36 -6.95 3.17
N THR A 93 -17.12 -6.44 4.39
CA THR A 93 -15.77 -6.36 4.99
C THR A 93 -15.18 -7.75 5.18
N ARG A 94 -15.92 -8.68 5.80
CA ARG A 94 -15.48 -10.06 6.00
C ARG A 94 -15.24 -10.75 4.66
N SER A 95 -16.14 -10.60 3.70
CA SER A 95 -15.99 -11.18 2.36
C SER A 95 -14.71 -10.70 1.68
N LEU A 96 -14.45 -9.39 1.71
CA LEU A 96 -13.24 -8.81 1.11
C LEU A 96 -11.97 -9.27 1.83
N LEU A 97 -11.98 -9.37 3.16
CA LEU A 97 -10.85 -9.92 3.93
C LEU A 97 -10.56 -11.39 3.57
N GLN A 98 -11.59 -12.22 3.42
CA GLN A 98 -11.44 -13.63 3.04
C GLN A 98 -10.88 -13.78 1.62
N GLU A 99 -11.35 -12.98 0.68
CA GLU A 99 -10.80 -12.97 -0.68
C GLU A 99 -9.34 -12.48 -0.69
N THR A 100 -9.02 -11.45 0.10
CA THR A 100 -7.65 -10.95 0.27
C THR A 100 -6.75 -12.04 0.82
N LEU A 101 -7.21 -12.79 1.83
CA LEU A 101 -6.48 -13.91 2.41
C LEU A 101 -6.23 -15.00 1.37
N LYS A 102 -7.26 -15.38 0.60
CA LYS A 102 -7.12 -16.38 -0.48
C LYS A 102 -6.10 -15.95 -1.52
N HIS A 103 -6.12 -14.68 -1.91
CA HIS A 103 -5.20 -14.12 -2.90
C HIS A 103 -3.75 -14.06 -2.40
N TYR A 104 -3.52 -13.62 -1.16
CA TYR A 104 -2.15 -13.53 -0.62
C TYR A 104 -1.58 -14.87 -0.17
N SER A 105 -2.41 -15.78 0.34
CA SER A 105 -1.96 -17.12 0.74
C SER A 105 -1.53 -17.99 -0.45
N SER A 106 -2.12 -17.83 -1.63
CA SER A 106 -1.69 -18.56 -2.84
C SER A 106 -0.29 -18.15 -3.31
N ARG A 107 0.19 -16.98 -2.88
CA ARG A 107 1.50 -16.41 -3.20
C ARG A 107 2.56 -16.70 -2.13
N ASN A 108 2.17 -17.32 -1.00
CA ASN A 108 3.13 -17.73 0.03
C ASN A 108 3.99 -18.88 -0.49
N GLN A 109 5.20 -18.56 -0.93
CA GLN A 109 6.25 -19.54 -1.20
C GLN A 109 6.88 -20.00 0.12
N SER A 110 7.53 -21.17 0.10
CA SER A 110 8.32 -21.66 1.23
C SER A 110 9.36 -20.61 1.65
N LEU A 111 9.15 -20.04 2.84
CA LEU A 111 10.04 -19.01 3.37
C LEU A 111 11.43 -19.60 3.65
N PRO A 112 12.52 -18.91 3.30
CA PRO A 112 13.82 -19.23 3.88
C PRO A 112 13.75 -19.07 5.40
N GLY A 113 14.42 -19.94 6.16
CA GLY A 113 14.37 -19.98 7.64
C GLY A 113 14.98 -18.76 8.37
N SER A 114 15.16 -17.64 7.68
CA SER A 114 15.62 -16.38 8.26
C SER A 114 14.49 -15.64 8.98
N PRO A 115 14.76 -15.01 10.13
CA PRO A 115 13.76 -14.22 10.83
C PRO A 115 13.29 -13.01 9.98
N PRO A 116 12.02 -12.59 10.11
CA PRO A 116 11.51 -11.42 9.40
C PRO A 116 12.32 -10.15 9.73
N PRO A 117 12.59 -9.29 8.74
CA PRO A 117 13.30 -8.03 8.96
C PRO A 117 12.52 -7.12 9.92
N GLN A 118 13.24 -6.22 10.62
CA GLN A 118 12.66 -5.38 11.67
C GLN A 118 11.48 -4.53 11.17
N TRP A 119 11.58 -3.97 9.96
CA TRP A 119 10.50 -3.16 9.39
C TRP A 119 9.19 -3.95 9.28
N LEU A 120 9.26 -5.24 8.92
CA LEU A 120 8.09 -6.09 8.76
C LEU A 120 7.46 -6.48 10.11
N ARG A 121 8.26 -6.64 11.15
CA ARG A 121 7.78 -6.97 12.50
C ARG A 121 6.92 -5.86 13.11
N LEU A 122 7.09 -4.62 12.65
CA LEU A 122 6.39 -3.46 13.16
C LEU A 122 5.12 -3.12 12.34
N SER A 123 4.91 -3.74 11.17
CA SER A 123 3.93 -3.25 10.19
C SER A 123 2.46 -3.44 10.54
N PHE A 124 2.11 -4.43 11.36
CA PHE A 124 0.72 -4.91 11.51
C PHE A 124 0.16 -5.11 12.94
N PRO A 125 0.95 -5.24 14.03
CA PRO A 125 0.40 -5.63 15.33
C PRO A 125 -0.69 -4.73 15.91
N SER A 126 -0.65 -3.42 15.64
CA SER A 126 -1.62 -2.45 16.16
C SER A 126 -3.00 -2.53 15.47
N LEU A 127 -3.04 -2.91 14.19
CA LEU A 127 -4.26 -2.87 13.37
C LEU A 127 -5.22 -4.02 13.65
N VAL A 128 -4.75 -5.07 14.31
CA VAL A 128 -5.52 -6.27 14.68
C VAL A 128 -6.64 -5.97 15.70
N LEU A 129 -6.52 -4.84 16.41
CA LEU A 129 -7.46 -4.43 17.46
C LEU A 129 -8.52 -3.44 16.99
N ASP A 130 -8.37 -2.93 15.77
CA ASP A 130 -9.22 -1.89 15.20
C ASP A 130 -10.34 -2.48 14.33
N ASP A 131 -11.27 -1.61 13.89
CA ASP A 131 -12.25 -1.95 12.87
C ASP A 131 -11.51 -2.53 11.63
N PRO A 132 -11.88 -3.72 11.14
CA PRO A 132 -11.17 -4.39 10.05
C PRO A 132 -11.09 -3.58 8.75
N VAL A 133 -11.96 -2.58 8.55
CA VAL A 133 -11.85 -1.66 7.41
C VAL A 133 -10.52 -0.88 7.42
N TYR A 134 -9.96 -0.58 8.59
CA TYR A 134 -8.65 0.08 8.69
C TYR A 134 -7.50 -0.83 8.26
N PHE A 135 -7.64 -2.15 8.46
CA PHE A 135 -6.64 -3.09 7.95
C PHE A 135 -6.67 -3.17 6.43
N LEU A 136 -7.87 -3.18 5.82
CA LEU A 136 -7.98 -3.10 4.37
C LEU A 136 -7.42 -1.78 3.82
N LEU A 137 -7.73 -0.65 4.46
CA LEU A 137 -7.12 0.65 4.16
C LEU A 137 -5.58 0.58 4.24
N ALA A 138 -5.03 -0.03 5.28
CA ALA A 138 -3.58 -0.22 5.43
C ALA A 138 -2.99 -0.98 4.23
N LEU A 139 -3.65 -2.06 3.79
CA LEU A 139 -3.23 -2.82 2.60
C LEU A 139 -3.36 -2.01 1.30
N SER A 140 -4.26 -1.03 1.23
CA SER A 140 -4.38 -0.22 0.01
C SER A 140 -3.13 0.59 -0.31
N ALA A 141 -2.31 0.95 0.68
CA ALA A 141 -1.07 1.70 0.48
C ALA A 141 -0.11 1.02 -0.51
N ARG A 142 0.12 -0.30 -0.36
CA ARG A 142 0.98 -1.05 -1.30
C ARG A 142 0.41 -1.09 -2.71
N VAL A 143 -0.91 -1.22 -2.82
CA VAL A 143 -1.55 -1.40 -4.13
C VAL A 143 -1.61 -0.07 -4.88
N GLN A 144 -1.93 1.04 -4.19
CA GLN A 144 -1.86 2.38 -4.78
C GLN A 144 -0.44 2.70 -5.26
N LEU A 145 0.58 2.36 -4.48
CA LEU A 145 1.98 2.51 -4.90
C LEU A 145 2.31 1.69 -6.15
N ARG A 146 1.84 0.43 -6.24
CA ARG A 146 2.05 -0.40 -7.44
C ARG A 146 1.33 0.13 -8.67
N VAL A 147 0.11 0.66 -8.50
CA VAL A 147 -0.62 1.34 -9.58
C VAL A 147 0.17 2.54 -10.09
N LEU A 148 0.70 3.37 -9.18
CA LEU A 148 1.55 4.50 -9.53
C LEU A 148 2.80 4.04 -10.30
N MET A 149 3.52 3.04 -9.78
CA MET A 149 4.71 2.48 -10.44
C MET A 149 4.39 1.94 -11.84
N ALA A 150 3.27 1.24 -12.01
CA ALA A 150 2.83 0.74 -13.31
C ALA A 150 2.53 1.89 -14.29
N GLY A 151 1.88 2.95 -13.81
CA GLY A 151 1.61 4.18 -14.59
C GLY A 151 2.88 4.84 -15.11
N GLU A 152 3.89 5.01 -14.25
CA GLU A 152 5.20 5.58 -14.61
C GLU A 152 5.94 4.76 -15.67
N MET A 153 5.68 3.45 -15.75
CA MET A 153 6.29 2.57 -16.75
C MET A 153 5.56 2.56 -18.10
N MET A 154 4.28 2.95 -18.16
CA MET A 154 3.55 3.01 -19.43
C MET A 154 3.99 4.19 -20.32
N GLY A 155 4.52 5.25 -19.72
CA GLY A 155 5.03 6.42 -20.45
C GLY A 155 6.45 6.26 -21.00
N VAL A 156 7.16 5.20 -20.59
CA VAL A 156 8.54 4.90 -21.00
C VAL A 156 8.49 3.68 -21.88
N GLY A 157 9.17 3.69 -23.03
CA GLY A 157 9.27 2.53 -23.93
C GLY A 157 10.10 1.39 -23.32
N VAL A 158 9.66 0.85 -22.18
CA VAL A 158 10.38 -0.17 -21.42
C VAL A 158 10.43 -1.46 -22.23
N LYS A 159 11.65 -1.97 -22.46
CA LYS A 159 11.85 -3.23 -23.14
C LYS A 159 11.20 -4.35 -22.35
N GLU A 160 10.29 -5.09 -22.98
CA GLU A 160 9.57 -6.16 -22.33
C GLU A 160 10.51 -7.34 -21.99
N SER A 161 10.61 -7.64 -20.70
CA SER A 161 11.34 -8.79 -20.17
C SER A 161 10.35 -9.75 -19.50
N ARG A 162 10.71 -11.03 -19.40
CA ARG A 162 9.88 -12.02 -18.69
C ARG A 162 9.61 -11.62 -17.24
N VAL A 163 10.59 -11.00 -16.58
CA VAL A 163 10.48 -10.50 -15.21
C VAL A 163 9.46 -9.35 -15.14
N LEU A 164 9.52 -8.40 -16.08
CA LEU A 164 8.57 -7.29 -16.14
C LEU A 164 7.15 -7.77 -16.44
N GLN A 165 6.99 -8.76 -17.32
CA GLN A 165 5.69 -9.38 -17.59
C GLN A 165 5.11 -10.01 -16.32
N GLN A 166 5.91 -10.82 -15.60
CA GLN A 166 5.47 -11.46 -14.37
C GLN A 166 5.09 -10.43 -13.29
N TRP A 167 5.90 -9.40 -13.09
CA TRP A 167 5.59 -8.32 -12.15
C TRP A 167 4.29 -7.57 -12.52
N ARG A 168 4.03 -7.38 -13.82
CA ARG A 168 2.78 -6.75 -14.31
C ARG A 168 1.55 -7.61 -14.04
N GLU A 169 1.64 -8.91 -14.32
CA GLU A 169 0.57 -9.87 -14.01
C GLU A 169 0.25 -9.86 -12.51
N ASP A 170 1.28 -9.90 -11.66
CA ASP A 170 1.12 -9.85 -10.20
C ASP A 170 0.46 -8.55 -9.73
N THR A 171 0.79 -7.43 -10.38
CA THR A 171 0.23 -6.09 -10.10
C THR A 171 -1.23 -5.99 -10.53
N GLN A 172 -1.60 -6.52 -11.69
CA GLN A 172 -2.96 -6.43 -12.25
C GLN A 172 -4.02 -7.08 -11.34
N GLU A 173 -3.69 -8.21 -10.71
CA GLU A 173 -4.58 -8.86 -9.75
C GLU A 173 -4.85 -7.96 -8.54
N GLU A 174 -3.83 -7.27 -8.03
CA GLU A 174 -3.99 -6.33 -6.92
C GLU A 174 -4.81 -5.08 -7.33
N VAL A 175 -4.66 -4.59 -8.56
CA VAL A 175 -5.49 -3.49 -9.09
C VAL A 175 -6.97 -3.87 -9.09
N THR A 176 -7.31 -5.10 -9.43
CA THR A 176 -8.74 -5.52 -9.41
C THR A 176 -9.29 -5.51 -7.98
N TRP A 177 -8.50 -5.95 -7.01
CA TRP A 177 -8.83 -5.89 -5.59
C TRP A 177 -9.03 -4.45 -5.10
N ILE A 178 -8.21 -3.50 -5.55
CA ILE A 178 -8.26 -2.11 -5.09
C ILE A 178 -9.57 -1.41 -5.42
N LEU A 179 -10.19 -1.75 -6.55
CA LEU A 179 -11.46 -1.15 -6.98
C LEU A 179 -12.60 -1.54 -6.03
N ARG A 180 -12.62 -2.79 -5.57
CA ARG A 180 -13.61 -3.26 -4.58
C ARG A 180 -13.40 -2.60 -3.23
N LEU A 181 -12.14 -2.46 -2.82
CA LEU A 181 -11.81 -1.76 -1.58
C LEU A 181 -12.20 -0.28 -1.63
N ARG A 182 -11.91 0.42 -2.73
CA ARG A 182 -12.31 1.82 -2.90
C ARG A 182 -13.80 1.99 -2.70
N LYS A 183 -14.62 1.12 -3.32
CA LYS A 183 -16.08 1.14 -3.16
C LYS A 183 -16.49 0.95 -1.68
N LEU A 184 -15.93 -0.05 -1.00
CA LEU A 184 -16.20 -0.29 0.42
C LEU A 184 -15.83 0.92 1.28
N MET A 185 -14.71 1.56 0.99
CA MET A 185 -14.26 2.77 1.67
C MET A 185 -15.21 3.95 1.44
N GLU A 186 -15.68 4.17 0.22
CA GLU A 186 -16.64 5.23 -0.11
C GLU A 186 -17.97 5.04 0.64
N GLU A 187 -18.42 3.79 0.82
CA GLU A 187 -19.63 3.44 1.58
C GLU A 187 -19.43 3.60 3.10
N ARG A 188 -18.23 3.31 3.61
CA ARG A 188 -17.92 3.32 5.05
C ARG A 188 -17.35 4.65 5.56
N GLN A 189 -16.87 5.54 4.69
CA GLN A 189 -16.10 6.73 5.09
C GLN A 189 -16.84 7.69 6.05
N GLY A 190 -18.18 7.69 6.08
CA GLY A 190 -18.95 8.47 7.05
C GLY A 190 -18.78 8.01 8.50
N HIS A 191 -18.36 6.75 8.70
CA HIS A 191 -18.18 6.10 9.99
C HIS A 191 -16.71 5.88 10.36
N MET A 192 -15.78 6.26 9.48
CA MET A 192 -14.34 6.13 9.71
C MET A 192 -13.77 7.44 10.24
N ASP A 193 -12.86 7.38 11.21
CA ASP A 193 -12.06 8.51 11.65
C ASP A 193 -11.00 8.81 10.58
N ALA A 194 -11.10 9.97 9.93
CA ALA A 194 -10.19 10.36 8.87
C ALA A 194 -8.76 10.56 9.37
N PHE A 195 -8.56 11.12 10.57
CA PHE A 195 -7.23 11.35 11.12
C PHE A 195 -6.52 10.01 11.39
N LYS A 196 -7.26 9.04 11.96
CA LYS A 196 -6.78 7.67 12.15
C LYS A 196 -6.44 7.02 10.81
N ALA A 197 -7.34 7.11 9.83
CA ALA A 197 -7.14 6.57 8.49
C ALA A 197 -5.88 7.13 7.82
N ILE A 198 -5.69 8.46 7.87
CA ILE A 198 -4.50 9.14 7.33
C ILE A 198 -3.23 8.62 7.99
N ASN A 199 -3.20 8.51 9.33
CA ASN A 199 -2.01 8.05 10.03
C ASN A 199 -1.67 6.59 9.71
N ILE A 200 -2.68 5.72 9.66
CA ILE A 200 -2.51 4.31 9.29
C ILE A 200 -1.95 4.19 7.88
N PHE A 201 -2.56 4.88 6.91
CA PHE A 201 -2.11 4.82 5.52
C PHE A 201 -0.68 5.35 5.38
N ARG A 202 -0.36 6.47 6.04
CA ARG A 202 0.99 7.06 6.03
C ARG A 202 2.03 6.13 6.64
N GLU A 203 1.70 5.47 7.75
CA GLU A 203 2.56 4.47 8.38
C GLU A 203 2.84 3.31 7.42
N GLN A 204 1.81 2.82 6.72
CA GLN A 204 2.02 1.77 5.72
C GLN A 204 2.84 2.23 4.52
N MET A 205 2.70 3.47 4.07
CA MET A 205 3.59 4.04 3.05
C MET A 205 5.05 4.12 3.53
N MET A 206 5.29 4.41 4.81
CA MET A 206 6.64 4.34 5.41
C MET A 206 7.16 2.90 5.49
N ASN A 207 6.29 1.91 5.71
CA ASN A 207 6.64 0.50 5.64
C ASN A 207 6.99 0.08 4.20
N GLN A 208 6.22 0.55 3.21
CA GLN A 208 6.55 0.35 1.79
C GLN A 208 7.90 0.97 1.43
N LYS A 209 8.18 2.18 1.93
CA LYS A 209 9.50 2.80 1.76
C LYS A 209 10.62 1.95 2.34
N SER A 210 10.41 1.39 3.52
CA SER A 210 11.39 0.50 4.17
C SER A 210 11.57 -0.81 3.38
N PHE A 211 10.49 -1.37 2.84
CA PHE A 211 10.51 -2.52 1.95
C PHE A 211 11.36 -2.25 0.71
N TYR A 212 11.07 -1.18 -0.05
CA TYR A 212 11.81 -0.86 -1.28
C TYR A 212 13.26 -0.42 -1.02
N LYS A 213 13.56 0.13 0.17
CA LYS A 213 14.94 0.41 0.59
C LYS A 213 15.74 -0.86 0.90
N ALA A 214 15.08 -1.91 1.38
CA ALA A 214 15.72 -3.20 1.63
C ALA A 214 16.08 -3.95 0.33
N LEU A 215 15.44 -3.59 -0.79
CA LEU A 215 15.72 -4.13 -2.11
C LEU A 215 16.92 -3.44 -2.75
N ALA A 216 18.12 -3.71 -2.23
CA ALA A 216 19.35 -3.31 -2.90
C ALA A 216 19.55 -4.18 -4.15
N CYS A 217 19.29 -3.59 -5.32
CA CYS A 217 19.73 -4.15 -6.60
C CYS A 217 21.15 -3.65 -6.86
N ASP A 218 22.10 -3.95 -5.97
CA ASP A 218 23.46 -3.46 -6.12
C ASP A 218 24.09 -4.02 -7.39
N GLU A 219 24.70 -3.09 -8.12
CA GLU A 219 25.48 -3.24 -9.34
C GLU A 219 26.39 -4.47 -9.26
N GLU A 220 26.50 -5.20 -10.37
CA GLU A 220 27.51 -6.23 -10.52
C GLU A 220 28.85 -5.73 -9.97
N GLU A 221 29.56 -6.64 -9.30
CA GLU A 221 30.99 -6.47 -9.07
C GLU A 221 31.60 -5.89 -10.35
N LYS A 222 32.03 -4.62 -10.31
CA LYS A 222 33.11 -4.13 -11.16
C LYS A 222 34.36 -4.93 -10.78
N LYS A 223 34.39 -6.21 -11.11
CA LYS A 223 35.58 -7.04 -11.10
C LYS A 223 36.39 -6.63 -12.32
N ARG A 224 37.33 -5.75 -12.03
CA ARG A 224 38.58 -5.56 -12.76
C ARG A 224 39.24 -6.89 -13.08
#